data_AF-W2C4H0-F1
#
_entry.id   AF-W2C4H0-F1
#
_cell.length_a   1.000
_cell.length_b   1.000
_cell.length_c   1.000
_cell.angle_alpha   90.00
_cell.angle_beta   90.00
_cell.angle_gamma   90.00
#
_symmetry.space_group_name_H-M   'P 1'
#
loop_
_entity.id
_entity.type
_entity.pdbx_description
1 polymer ?
#
loop_
_entity_poly.entity_id
_entity_poly.type
_entity_poly.pdbx_seq_one_letter_code
_entity_poly.pdbx_strand_id
1 'polypeptide(L)'
;MSADMLMGYDTLGRMSTDMLMGYDTPGRMSADMLMGYDTPGRMSAGVLMGYDSLGRMSANMLMGYDTPGRMSAEVSHIKFT
;
A
#
# COMPACT_ATOMS: atom_id res chain seq x y z
N MET A 1 4.06 23.84 -0.66
CA MET A 1 4.65 22.55 -1.07
C MET A 1 3.65 21.47 -0.69
N SER A 2 2.72 21.19 -1.60
CA SER A 2 1.90 19.97 -1.55
C SER A 2 2.83 18.85 -1.98
N ALA A 3 3.10 17.87 -1.13
CA ALA A 3 3.93 16.74 -1.56
C ALA A 3 3.02 15.82 -2.39
N ASP A 4 3.04 16.00 -3.72
CA ASP A 4 2.31 15.14 -4.66
C ASP A 4 2.73 13.65 -4.51
N MET A 5 3.93 13.41 -3.97
CA MET A 5 4.47 12.09 -3.66
C MET A 5 5.20 12.11 -2.31
N LEU A 6 4.88 11.17 -1.42
CA LEU A 6 5.66 10.90 -0.21
C LEU A 6 6.26 9.49 -0.24
N MET A 7 7.53 9.40 0.14
CA MET A 7 8.24 8.14 0.37
C MET A 7 8.19 7.85 1.87
N GLY A 8 7.38 6.89 2.27
CA GLY A 8 7.26 6.46 3.66
C GLY A 8 8.39 5.50 4.00
N TYR A 9 9.34 5.95 4.83
CA TYR A 9 10.36 5.11 5.46
C TYR A 9 10.25 5.26 6.97
N ASP A 10 10.08 4.14 7.69
CA ASP A 10 10.10 4.06 9.16
C ASP A 10 9.22 5.11 9.89
N THR A 11 8.12 5.49 9.27
CA THR A 11 7.19 6.47 9.85
C THR A 11 6.18 5.77 10.75
N LEU A 12 6.34 5.94 12.06
CA LEU A 12 5.34 5.58 13.06
C LEU A 12 4.17 6.57 12.98
N GLY A 13 3.03 6.15 12.42
CA GLY A 13 1.83 6.98 12.45
C GLY A 13 0.80 6.75 11.35
N ARG A 14 0.02 7.80 11.09
CA ARG A 14 -0.96 7.92 9.99
C ARG A 14 -0.40 8.86 8.93
N MET A 15 -0.34 8.42 7.69
CA MET A 15 0.10 9.25 6.56
C MET A 15 -0.97 9.26 5.47
N SER A 16 -1.23 10.44 4.90
CA SER A 16 -2.18 10.62 3.79
C SER A 16 -1.63 11.56 2.73
N THR A 17 -1.46 11.09 1.49
CA THR A 17 -1.05 11.90 0.33
C THR A 17 -1.66 11.35 -0.94
N ASP A 18 -1.58 12.08 -2.06
CA ASP A 18 -2.12 11.63 -3.33
C ASP A 18 -1.39 10.37 -3.83
N MET A 19 -0.06 10.36 -3.73
CA MET A 19 0.75 9.15 -3.97
C MET A 19 1.66 8.83 -2.78
N LEU A 20 1.69 7.56 -2.38
CA LEU A 20 2.60 7.01 -1.37
C LEU A 20 3.40 5.84 -1.91
N MET A 21 4.71 5.87 -1.67
CA MET A 21 5.55 4.68 -1.80
C MET A 21 6.01 4.27 -0.40
N GLY A 22 5.43 3.19 0.12
CA GLY A 22 5.69 2.71 1.48
C GLY A 22 6.64 1.51 1.47
N TYR A 23 7.72 1.62 2.24
CA TYR A 23 8.71 0.57 2.45
C TYR A 23 8.93 0.37 3.95
N ASP A 24 8.80 -0.85 4.46
CA ASP A 24 9.07 -1.22 5.86
C ASP A 24 8.44 -0.30 6.93
N THR A 25 7.32 0.36 6.61
CA THR A 25 6.69 1.33 7.51
C THR A 25 5.67 0.66 8.42
N PRO A 26 5.91 0.58 9.75
CA PRO A 26 4.90 0.16 10.70
C PRO A 26 3.87 1.27 10.91
N GLY A 27 2.66 1.11 10.36
CA GLY A 27 1.65 2.17 10.49
C GLY A 27 0.38 2.01 9.69
N ARG A 28 -0.38 3.12 9.60
CA ARG A 28 -1.57 3.24 8.76
C ARG A 28 -1.31 4.24 7.64
N MET A 29 -1.38 3.80 6.39
CA MET A 29 -1.21 4.67 5.23
C MET A 29 -2.47 4.75 4.41
N SER A 30 -2.76 5.93 3.88
CA SER A 30 -3.87 6.16 2.96
C SER A 30 -3.42 7.02 1.78
N ALA A 31 -3.75 6.65 0.55
CA ALA A 31 -3.40 7.43 -0.62
C ALA A 31 -4.35 7.18 -1.79
N ASP A 32 -4.39 8.06 -2.79
CA ASP A 32 -5.10 7.73 -4.02
C ASP A 32 -4.36 6.63 -4.79
N MET A 33 -3.03 6.69 -4.82
CA MET A 33 -2.17 5.61 -5.30
C MET A 33 -1.14 5.20 -4.24
N LEU A 34 -1.02 3.91 -3.96
CA LEU A 34 -0.07 3.37 -2.99
C LEU A 34 0.77 2.25 -3.63
N MET A 35 2.08 2.43 -3.64
CA MET A 35 3.04 1.38 -4.02
C MET A 35 3.69 0.83 -2.74
N GLY A 36 3.32 -0.38 -2.34
CA GLY A 36 3.72 -0.98 -1.06
C GLY A 36 4.62 -2.20 -1.26
N TYR A 37 5.76 -2.21 -0.58
CA TYR A 37 6.70 -3.33 -0.55
C TYR A 37 7.02 -3.71 0.89
N ASP A 38 6.90 -5.00 1.23
CA ASP A 38 7.30 -5.58 2.53
C ASP A 38 6.75 -4.87 3.77
N THR A 39 5.62 -4.18 3.66
CA THR A 39 5.16 -3.32 4.75
C THR A 39 4.37 -4.07 5.83
N PRO A 40 4.83 -4.06 7.09
CA PRO A 40 4.05 -4.57 8.22
C PRO A 40 3.07 -3.50 8.68
N GLY A 41 1.89 -3.41 8.05
CA GLY A 41 0.96 -2.31 8.38
C GLY A 41 -0.46 -2.47 7.87
N ARG A 42 -1.24 -1.38 7.97
CA ARG A 42 -2.55 -1.27 7.31
C ARG A 42 -2.49 -0.20 6.23
N MET A 43 -2.89 -0.56 5.02
CA MET A 43 -2.87 0.33 3.87
C MET A 43 -4.25 0.44 3.25
N SER A 44 -4.61 1.63 2.77
CA SER A 44 -5.85 1.89 2.07
C SER A 44 -5.61 2.82 0.88
N ALA A 45 -5.97 2.41 -0.33
CA ALA A 45 -5.78 3.27 -1.49
C ALA A 45 -6.85 3.13 -2.57
N GLY A 46 -6.98 4.13 -3.44
CA GLY A 46 -7.77 3.96 -4.66
C GLY A 46 -7.15 2.89 -5.55
N VAL A 47 -5.85 3.00 -5.80
CA VAL A 47 -5.04 2.02 -6.54
C VAL A 47 -3.89 1.56 -5.64
N LEU A 48 -3.74 0.25 -5.47
CA LEU A 48 -2.65 -0.35 -4.71
C LEU A 48 -1.82 -1.28 -5.57
N MET A 49 -0.53 -0.99 -5.65
CA MET A 49 0.47 -1.85 -6.26
C MET A 49 1.33 -2.49 -5.18
N GLY A 50 1.01 -3.73 -4.82
CA GLY A 50 1.55 -4.42 -3.65
C GLY A 50 2.37 -5.64 -4.01
N TYR A 51 3.54 -5.75 -3.43
CA TYR A 51 4.44 -6.91 -3.56
C TYR A 51 4.86 -7.37 -2.17
N ASP A 52 4.82 -8.68 -1.93
CA ASP A 52 5.27 -9.40 -0.71
C ASP A 52 4.92 -8.75 0.65
N SER A 53 3.82 -8.01 0.72
CA SER A 53 3.49 -7.26 1.94
C SER A 53 2.75 -8.14 2.95
N LEU A 54 3.28 -8.21 4.18
CA LEU A 54 2.74 -9.01 5.30
C LEU A 54 1.55 -8.35 6.03
N GLY A 55 1.20 -7.11 5.68
CA GLY A 55 0.15 -6.30 6.30
C GLY A 55 -1.30 -6.60 5.86
N ARG A 56 -2.24 -5.73 6.26
CA ARG A 56 -3.61 -5.70 5.72
C ARG A 56 -3.77 -4.56 4.71
N MET A 57 -4.17 -4.89 3.49
CA MET A 57 -4.32 -3.93 2.40
C MET A 57 -5.78 -3.86 1.93
N SER A 58 -6.27 -2.64 1.68
CA SER A 58 -7.59 -2.38 1.10
C SER A 58 -7.45 -1.46 -0.11
N ALA A 59 -8.02 -1.79 -1.25
CA ALA A 59 -8.02 -0.86 -2.38
C ALA A 59 -9.23 -1.00 -3.30
N ASN A 60 -9.53 0.02 -4.11
CA ASN A 60 -10.53 -0.15 -5.17
C ASN A 60 -9.94 -1.03 -6.29
N MET A 61 -8.71 -0.74 -6.69
CA MET A 61 -7.97 -1.53 -7.66
C MET A 61 -6.65 -2.05 -7.06
N LEU A 62 -6.41 -3.35 -7.17
CA LEU A 62 -5.18 -4.00 -6.69
C LEU A 62 -4.44 -4.68 -7.85
N MET A 63 -3.18 -4.28 -8.05
CA MET A 63 -2.26 -4.88 -9.02
C MET A 63 -1.04 -5.41 -8.27
N GLY A 64 -0.95 -6.72 -8.03
CA GLY A 64 0.08 -7.29 -7.17
C GLY A 64 0.35 -8.77 -7.43
N TYR A 65 1.44 -9.26 -6.86
CA TYR A 65 1.94 -10.63 -7.01
C TYR A 65 2.12 -11.23 -5.62
N ASP A 66 1.73 -12.51 -5.47
CA ASP A 66 1.86 -13.35 -4.28
C ASP A 66 2.25 -12.62 -2.98
N THR A 67 1.26 -12.00 -2.34
CA THR A 67 1.47 -11.37 -1.05
C THR A 67 0.97 -12.27 0.08
N PRO A 68 1.79 -12.59 1.08
CA PRO A 68 1.38 -13.39 2.24
C PRO A 68 0.41 -12.66 3.19
N GLY A 69 0.26 -11.34 3.05
CA GLY A 69 -0.67 -10.52 3.83
C GLY A 69 -2.15 -10.68 3.45
N ARG A 70 -3.03 -10.05 4.24
CA ARG A 70 -4.48 -10.05 3.95
C ARG A 70 -4.85 -8.90 3.03
N MET A 71 -5.28 -9.20 1.81
CA MET A 71 -5.73 -8.22 0.84
C MET A 71 -7.25 -8.21 0.67
N SER A 72 -7.82 -7.03 0.45
CA SER A 72 -9.20 -6.83 0.02
C SER A 72 -9.22 -5.77 -1.07
N ALA A 73 -9.82 -6.08 -2.21
CA ALA A 73 -10.02 -5.09 -3.25
C ALA A 73 -11.35 -5.29 -3.97
N GLU A 74 -11.90 -4.20 -4.50
CA GLU A 74 -13.09 -4.25 -5.35
C GLU A 74 -12.77 -4.91 -6.70
N VAL A 75 -11.62 -4.55 -7.28
CA VAL A 75 -11.06 -5.14 -8.49
C VAL A 75 -9.63 -5.57 -8.20
N SER A 76 -9.32 -6.86 -8.35
CA SER A 76 -7.96 -7.38 -8.19
C SER A 76 -7.49 -8.07 -9.46
N HIS A 77 -6.29 -7.71 -9.91
CA HIS A 77 -5.58 -8.42 -10.95
C HIS A 77 -4.32 -9.02 -10.34
N ILE A 78 -4.49 -10.16 -9.67
CA ILE A 78 -3.40 -10.92 -9.03
C ILE A 78 -2.90 -11.93 -10.05
N LYS A 79 -1.64 -11.81 -10.45
CA LYS A 79 -0.99 -12.81 -11.31
C LYS A 79 -0.23 -13.77 -10.40
N PHE A 80 -0.82 -14.93 -10.13
CA PHE A 80 -0.12 -16.07 -9.53
C PHE A 80 0.94 -16.54 -10.54
N THR A 81 2.23 -16.57 -10.17
CA THR A 81 3.31 -17.11 -11.01
C THR A 81 3.89 -18.34 -10.38
#